data_AF-A0A497STC0-F1
#
_entry.id   AF-A0A497STC0-F1
#
_cell.length_a   1.000
_cell.length_b   1.000
_cell.length_c   1.000
_cell.angle_alpha   90.00
_cell.angle_beta   90.00
_cell.angle_gamma   90.00
#
_symmetry.space_group_name_H-M   'P 1'
#
loop_
_entity.id
_entity.type
_entity.pdbx_description
1 polymer ?
#
loop_
_entity_poly.entity_id
_entity_poly.type
_entity_poly.pdbx_seq_one_letter_code
_entity_poly.pdbx_strand_id
1 'polypeptide(L)'
;MTNLVDRNEYLSAGVHIGMREKTAQMEPFIFKVRPDGLAVLDIEKTDERIEVAAKFLARKKNIAAVSRKSNGQKPVEAFAEAVGGRAFPGRFLPGTFTNPNFEEYFEPDVVVIADPAVDKQALKEAVKQRIPV
;
A
#
# COMPACT_ATOMS: atom_id res chain seq x y z
N MET A 1 5.89 10.43 21.80
CA MET A 1 6.19 9.16 21.11
C MET A 1 7.17 9.48 20.01
N THR A 2 8.20 8.68 19.82
CA THR A 2 9.14 8.81 18.70
C THR A 2 8.48 8.23 17.46
N ASN A 3 8.27 9.04 16.43
CA ASN A 3 7.81 8.60 15.12
C ASN A 3 8.82 7.62 14.50
N LEU A 4 8.38 6.77 13.57
CA LEU A 4 9.26 5.82 12.86
C LEU A 4 10.37 6.53 12.09
N VAL A 5 10.04 7.71 11.54
CA VAL A 5 10.95 8.61 10.84
C VAL A 5 10.75 10.04 11.37
N ASP A 6 11.77 10.89 11.26
CA ASP A 6 11.64 12.29 11.70
C ASP A 6 10.47 13.00 11.00
N ARG A 7 9.73 13.80 11.76
CA ARG A 7 8.54 14.51 11.24
C ARG A 7 8.88 15.41 10.06
N ASN A 8 10.06 16.03 10.05
CA ASN A 8 10.47 16.92 8.97
C ASN A 8 10.69 16.14 7.66
N GLU A 9 11.08 14.88 7.74
CA GLU A 9 11.24 14.03 6.57
C GLU A 9 9.88 13.77 5.89
N TYR A 10 8.85 13.39 6.67
CA TYR A 10 7.47 13.26 6.18
C TYR A 10 6.94 14.56 5.53
N LEU A 11 7.27 15.71 6.12
CA LEU A 11 6.88 17.02 5.59
C LEU A 11 7.59 17.34 4.28
N SER A 12 8.90 17.12 4.21
CA SER A 12 9.71 17.37 3.00
C SER A 12 9.34 16.46 1.83
N ALA A 13 8.95 15.21 2.11
CA ALA A 13 8.47 14.26 1.11
C ALA A 13 7.03 14.52 0.67
N GLY A 14 6.31 15.44 1.34
CA GLY A 14 4.95 15.82 0.97
C GLY A 14 3.87 14.79 1.33
N VAL A 15 4.14 13.84 2.25
CA VAL A 15 3.20 12.74 2.61
C VAL A 15 1.86 13.26 3.15
N HIS A 16 1.88 14.42 3.80
CA HIS A 16 0.70 15.08 4.36
C HIS A 16 -0.24 15.71 3.31
N ILE A 17 0.19 15.81 2.04
CA ILE A 17 -0.61 16.42 0.97
C ILE A 17 -1.52 15.34 0.37
N GLY A 18 -2.80 15.39 0.74
CA GLY A 18 -3.84 14.53 0.18
C GLY A 18 -4.46 15.09 -1.10
N MET A 19 -5.57 14.45 -1.53
CA MET A 19 -6.34 14.85 -2.70
C MET A 19 -7.54 15.73 -2.33
N ARG A 20 -8.20 16.30 -3.35
CA ARG A 20 -9.47 17.04 -3.17
C ARG A 20 -10.65 16.11 -2.89
N GLU A 21 -10.66 14.96 -3.55
CA GLU A 21 -11.68 13.93 -3.33
C GLU A 21 -11.38 13.17 -2.04
N LYS A 22 -12.39 13.05 -1.18
CA LYS A 22 -12.31 12.37 0.11
C LYS A 22 -13.45 11.38 0.24
N THR A 23 -13.15 10.21 0.80
CA THR A 23 -14.16 9.21 1.16
C THR A 23 -14.51 9.35 2.64
N ALA A 24 -15.73 8.96 3.02
CA ALA A 24 -16.18 9.06 4.42
C ALA A 24 -15.26 8.26 5.37
N GLN A 25 -14.75 7.11 4.93
CA GLN A 25 -13.85 6.25 5.70
C GLN A 25 -12.49 6.89 5.97
N MET A 26 -12.07 7.88 5.16
CA MET A 26 -10.80 8.57 5.32
C MET A 26 -10.87 9.78 6.27
N GLU A 27 -12.07 10.20 6.68
CA GLU A 27 -12.28 11.34 7.58
C GLU A 27 -11.42 11.29 8.87
N PRO A 28 -11.25 10.14 9.56
CA PRO A 28 -10.42 10.08 10.76
C PRO A 28 -8.94 10.38 10.52
N PHE A 29 -8.45 10.28 9.28
CA PHE A 29 -7.06 10.51 8.90
C PHE A 29 -6.79 11.93 8.37
N ILE A 30 -7.85 12.72 8.20
CA ILE A 30 -7.74 14.11 7.72
C ILE A 30 -7.57 15.03 8.93
N PHE A 31 -6.47 15.77 8.97
CA PHE A 31 -6.22 16.77 10.01
C PHE A 31 -7.02 18.05 9.75
N LYS A 32 -6.97 18.57 8.51
CA LYS A 32 -7.75 19.75 8.09
C LYS A 32 -7.90 19.79 6.57
N VAL A 33 -8.85 20.58 6.08
CA VAL A 33 -8.98 20.90 4.66
C VAL A 33 -8.46 22.32 4.44
N ARG A 34 -7.55 22.49 3.48
CA ARG A 34 -7.02 23.81 3.11
C ARG A 34 -8.05 24.61 2.31
N PRO A 35 -7.92 25.95 2.23
CA PRO A 35 -8.83 26.80 1.45
C PRO A 35 -8.89 26.45 -0.05
N ASP A 36 -7.85 25.81 -0.60
CA ASP A 36 -7.77 25.31 -1.98
C ASP A 36 -8.50 23.97 -2.21
N GLY A 37 -9.12 23.42 -1.15
CA GLY A 37 -9.85 22.16 -1.16
C GLY A 37 -8.99 20.92 -0.97
N LEU A 38 -7.67 21.02 -0.75
CA LEU A 38 -6.83 19.86 -0.49
C LEU A 38 -6.99 19.36 0.95
N ALA A 39 -7.18 18.05 1.11
CA ALA A 39 -7.14 17.40 2.41
C ALA A 39 -5.69 17.30 2.90
N VAL A 40 -5.43 17.78 4.11
CA VAL A 40 -4.16 17.60 4.80
C VAL A 40 -4.29 16.39 5.71
N LEU A 41 -3.44 15.39 5.49
CA LEU A 41 -3.42 14.16 6.28
C LEU A 41 -2.68 14.36 7.59
N ASP A 42 -3.14 13.66 8.62
CA ASP A 42 -2.50 13.61 9.93
C ASP A 42 -1.27 12.68 9.87
N ILE A 43 -0.08 13.25 10.07
CA ILE A 43 1.18 12.51 9.99
C ILE A 43 1.30 11.52 11.15
N GLU A 44 0.88 11.90 12.36
CA GLU A 44 1.02 11.05 13.54
C GLU A 44 0.16 9.79 13.37
N LYS A 45 -1.09 9.95 12.92
CA LYS A 45 -1.96 8.81 12.59
C LYS A 45 -1.42 7.97 11.44
N THR A 46 -0.77 8.59 10.46
CA THR A 46 -0.17 7.85 9.33
C THR A 46 0.99 6.98 9.81
N ASP A 47 1.88 7.54 10.63
CA ASP A 47 3.01 6.83 11.24
C ASP A 47 2.53 5.65 12.09
N GLU A 48 1.52 5.87 12.95
CA GLU A 48 0.90 4.81 13.75
C GLU A 48 0.34 3.67 12.89
N ARG A 49 -0.33 3.99 11.76
CA ARG A 49 -0.87 2.97 10.86
C ARG A 49 0.23 2.19 10.13
N ILE A 50 1.31 2.86 9.76
CA ILE A 50 2.49 2.19 9.18
C ILE A 50 3.10 1.23 10.20
N GLU A 51 3.20 1.63 11.48
CA GLU A 51 3.74 0.75 12.53
C GLU A 51 2.85 -0.50 12.72
N VAL A 52 1.53 -0.34 12.75
CA VAL A 52 0.58 -1.45 12.85
C VAL A 52 0.72 -2.40 11.65
N ALA A 53 0.80 -1.85 10.43
CA ALA A 53 1.00 -2.65 9.23
C ALA A 53 2.34 -3.39 9.24
N ALA A 54 3.43 -2.72 9.63
CA ALA A 54 4.76 -3.32 9.74
C ALA A 54 4.78 -4.48 10.74
N LYS A 55 4.17 -4.31 11.92
CA LYS A 55 4.03 -5.38 12.94
C LYS A 55 3.25 -6.59 12.43
N PHE A 56 2.23 -6.36 11.59
CA PHE A 56 1.47 -7.44 10.95
C PHE A 56 2.29 -8.16 9.88
N LEU A 57 2.95 -7.41 9.00
CA LEU A 57 3.76 -7.92 7.90
C LEU A 57 4.99 -8.71 8.40
N ALA A 58 5.59 -8.31 9.52
CA ALA A 58 6.72 -9.01 10.13
C ALA A 58 6.44 -10.48 10.52
N ARG A 59 5.16 -10.87 10.58
CA ARG A 59 4.73 -12.25 10.90
C ARG A 59 4.43 -13.09 9.65
N LYS A 60 4.56 -12.50 8.46
CA LYS A 60 4.21 -13.11 7.18
C LYS A 60 5.47 -13.57 6.46
N LYS A 61 5.36 -14.63 5.66
CA LYS A 61 6.49 -15.18 4.91
C LYS A 61 6.37 -14.80 3.44
N ASN A 62 5.21 -15.07 2.85
CA ASN A 62 4.96 -14.83 1.43
C ASN A 62 4.22 -13.50 1.26
N ILE A 63 4.96 -12.39 1.15
CA ILE A 63 4.40 -11.06 0.94
C ILE A 63 4.41 -10.75 -0.56
N ALA A 64 3.26 -10.42 -1.14
CA ALA A 64 3.17 -9.85 -2.49
C ALA A 64 3.07 -8.31 -2.41
N ALA A 65 3.86 -7.58 -3.18
CA ALA A 65 3.75 -6.12 -3.30
C ALA A 65 3.36 -5.73 -4.72
N VAL A 66 2.28 -4.97 -4.90
CA VAL A 66 1.70 -4.69 -6.22
C VAL A 66 1.56 -3.20 -6.46
N SER A 67 2.04 -2.74 -7.62
CA SER A 67 1.77 -1.39 -8.10
C SER A 67 1.84 -1.31 -9.62
N ARG A 68 0.73 -0.90 -10.25
CA ARG A 68 0.69 -0.58 -11.68
C ARG A 68 1.21 0.82 -11.99
N LYS A 69 1.08 1.77 -11.07
CA LYS A 69 1.53 3.15 -11.29
C LYS A 69 3.04 3.20 -11.50
N SER A 70 3.48 3.99 -12.47
CA SER A 70 4.90 4.16 -12.80
C SER A 70 5.75 4.65 -11.62
N ASN A 71 5.21 5.56 -10.81
CA ASN A 71 5.90 6.05 -9.61
C ASN A 71 5.93 5.04 -8.45
N GLY A 72 5.07 4.01 -8.47
CA GLY A 72 5.01 2.97 -7.45
C GLY A 72 5.76 1.68 -7.81
N GLN A 73 6.16 1.48 -9.08
CA GLN A 73 6.88 0.28 -9.53
C GLN A 73 8.22 0.09 -8.80
N LYS A 74 9.10 1.09 -8.83
CA LYS A 74 10.39 1.01 -8.14
C LYS A 74 10.24 0.86 -6.61
N PRO A 75 9.35 1.60 -5.92
CA PRO A 75 9.11 1.38 -4.50
C PRO A 75 8.64 -0.03 -4.15
N VAL A 76 7.75 -0.66 -4.93
CA VAL A 76 7.30 -2.02 -4.61
C VAL A 76 8.39 -3.07 -4.83
N GLU A 77 9.27 -2.87 -5.82
CA GLU A 77 10.46 -3.71 -6.02
C GLU A 77 11.41 -3.62 -4.82
N ALA A 78 11.80 -2.40 -4.44
CA ALA A 78 12.68 -2.16 -3.30
C ALA A 78 12.08 -2.66 -1.97
N PHE A 79 10.77 -2.48 -1.80
CA PHE A 79 10.06 -3.01 -0.64
C PHE A 79 10.11 -4.53 -0.59
N ALA A 80 9.79 -5.20 -1.70
CA ALA A 80 9.82 -6.66 -1.77
C ALA A 80 11.21 -7.22 -1.50
N GLU A 81 12.26 -6.60 -2.04
CA GLU A 81 13.65 -6.95 -1.76
C GLU A 81 13.97 -6.83 -0.26
N ALA A 82 13.58 -5.72 0.37
CA ALA A 82 13.86 -5.46 1.78
C ALA A 82 13.14 -6.45 2.73
N VAL A 83 11.93 -6.90 2.39
CA VAL A 83 11.13 -7.81 3.23
C VAL A 83 11.25 -9.28 2.84
N GLY A 84 11.99 -9.60 1.78
CA GLY A 84 12.07 -10.96 1.22
C GLY A 84 10.76 -11.44 0.57
N GLY A 85 9.95 -10.49 0.06
CA GLY A 85 8.69 -10.75 -0.65
C GLY A 85 8.85 -10.82 -2.17
N ARG A 86 7.72 -10.85 -2.88
CA ARG A 86 7.66 -10.80 -4.34
C ARG A 86 6.97 -9.53 -4.82
N ALA A 87 7.62 -8.77 -5.70
CA ALA A 87 7.04 -7.60 -6.34
C ALA A 87 6.31 -7.97 -7.63
N PHE A 88 5.22 -7.26 -7.91
CA PHE A 88 4.49 -7.27 -9.17
C PHE A 88 4.38 -5.83 -9.70
N PRO A 89 5.47 -5.30 -10.27
CA PRO A 89 5.47 -3.97 -10.86
C PRO A 89 4.72 -3.97 -12.20
N GLY A 90 3.96 -2.91 -12.46
CA GLY A 90 3.32 -2.68 -13.75
C GLY A 90 2.02 -3.45 -13.92
N ARG A 91 1.81 -4.06 -15.11
CA ARG A 91 0.54 -4.71 -15.41
C ARG A 91 0.42 -6.02 -14.63
N PHE A 92 -0.47 -6.05 -13.65
CA PHE A 92 -0.84 -7.28 -12.96
C PHE A 92 -1.60 -8.24 -13.90
N LEU A 93 -1.09 -9.46 -14.06
CA LEU A 93 -1.65 -10.46 -14.95
C LEU A 93 -2.81 -11.22 -14.27
N PRO A 94 -4.00 -11.28 -14.87
CA PRO A 94 -5.10 -12.04 -14.31
C PRO A 94 -4.75 -13.52 -14.15
N GLY A 95 -5.07 -14.11 -13.00
CA GLY A 95 -4.74 -15.50 -12.68
C GLY A 95 -3.53 -15.65 -11.77
N THR A 96 -2.78 -14.57 -11.51
CA THR A 96 -1.56 -14.60 -10.69
C THR A 96 -1.79 -15.20 -9.30
N PHE A 97 -2.92 -14.92 -8.64
CA PHE A 97 -3.22 -15.51 -7.32
C PHE A 97 -4.25 -16.63 -7.38
N THR A 98 -4.83 -16.91 -8.55
CA THR A 98 -6.03 -17.76 -8.65
C THR A 98 -5.90 -18.97 -9.55
N ASN A 99 -4.90 -19.02 -10.44
CA ASN A 99 -4.70 -20.09 -11.41
C ASN A 99 -3.37 -20.80 -11.18
N PRO A 100 -3.34 -21.99 -10.54
CA PRO A 100 -2.12 -22.76 -10.32
C PRO A 100 -1.40 -23.19 -11.60
N ASN A 101 -2.09 -23.23 -12.75
CA ASN A 101 -1.48 -23.56 -14.05
C ASN A 101 -0.81 -22.35 -14.73
N PHE A 102 -0.89 -21.16 -14.12
CA PHE A 102 -0.26 -19.97 -14.65
C PHE A 102 1.23 -19.94 -14.29
N GLU A 103 2.09 -19.60 -15.25
CA GLU A 103 3.54 -19.63 -15.07
C GLU A 103 4.01 -18.73 -13.93
N GLU A 104 3.40 -17.54 -13.79
CA GLU A 104 3.74 -16.61 -12.71
C GLU A 104 2.85 -16.77 -11.47
N TYR A 105 2.17 -17.90 -11.32
CA TYR A 105 1.32 -18.17 -10.15
C TYR A 105 2.07 -17.92 -8.83
N PHE A 106 1.37 -17.31 -7.88
CA PHE A 106 1.89 -17.02 -6.55
C PHE A 106 0.79 -17.11 -5.51
N GLU A 107 1.07 -17.77 -4.38
CA GLU A 107 0.17 -17.85 -3.22
C GLU A 107 0.72 -17.00 -2.06
N PRO A 108 0.35 -15.70 -1.98
CA PRO A 108 0.77 -14.85 -0.88
C PRO A 108 -0.02 -15.11 0.41
N ASP A 109 0.64 -14.96 1.55
CA ASP A 109 0.01 -14.89 2.88
C ASP A 109 -0.64 -13.53 3.17
N VAL A 110 -0.21 -12.51 2.40
CA VAL A 110 -0.64 -11.10 2.47
C VAL A 110 -0.25 -10.37 1.18
N VAL A 111 -1.07 -9.40 0.76
CA VAL A 111 -0.78 -8.54 -0.40
C VAL A 111 -0.73 -7.08 0.04
N VAL A 112 0.36 -6.38 -0.26
CA VAL A 112 0.47 -4.92 -0.13
C VAL A 112 0.14 -4.29 -1.48
N ILE A 113 -0.91 -3.46 -1.52
CA ILE A 113 -1.34 -2.77 -2.74
C ILE A 113 -1.05 -1.27 -2.62
N ALA A 114 -0.33 -0.71 -3.59
CA ALA A 114 0.02 0.71 -3.59
C ALA A 114 -1.18 1.64 -3.86
N ASP A 115 -2.05 1.29 -4.81
CA ASP A 115 -3.30 2.03 -5.05
C ASP A 115 -4.48 1.10 -5.38
N PRO A 116 -5.47 0.94 -4.47
CA PRO A 116 -6.61 0.06 -4.70
C PRO A 116 -7.51 0.48 -5.86
N ALA A 117 -7.50 1.75 -6.29
CA ALA A 117 -8.28 2.22 -7.42
C ALA A 117 -7.66 1.84 -8.77
N VAL A 118 -6.34 1.71 -8.83
CA VAL A 118 -5.60 1.34 -10.04
C VAL A 118 -5.33 -0.17 -10.10
N ASP A 119 -4.97 -0.77 -8.96
CA ASP A 119 -4.54 -2.17 -8.83
C ASP A 119 -5.71 -3.12 -8.51
N LYS A 120 -6.90 -2.80 -9.04
CA LYS A 120 -8.16 -3.50 -8.78
C LYS A 120 -8.11 -5.00 -9.08
N GLN A 121 -7.30 -5.43 -10.04
CA GLN A 121 -7.20 -6.85 -10.41
C GLN A 121 -6.57 -7.67 -9.28
N ALA A 122 -5.44 -7.20 -8.73
CA ALA A 122 -4.79 -7.84 -7.60
C ALA A 122 -5.70 -7.86 -6.37
N LEU A 123 -6.39 -6.74 -6.09
CA LEU A 123 -7.35 -6.66 -4.99
C LEU A 123 -8.48 -7.68 -5.15
N LYS A 124 -9.07 -7.80 -6.35
CA LYS A 124 -10.14 -8.77 -6.62
C LYS A 124 -9.70 -10.21 -6.41
N GLU A 125 -8.50 -10.56 -6.89
CA GLU A 125 -7.98 -11.92 -6.74
C GLU A 125 -7.62 -12.23 -5.28
N ALA A 126 -7.01 -11.28 -4.57
CA ALA A 126 -6.73 -11.41 -3.13
C ALA A 126 -8.02 -11.64 -2.32
N VAL A 127 -9.06 -10.83 -2.56
CA VAL A 127 -10.37 -11.00 -1.91
C VAL A 127 -11.00 -12.36 -2.25
N LYS A 128 -10.92 -12.80 -3.51
CA LYS A 128 -11.44 -14.10 -3.95
C LYS A 128 -10.77 -15.27 -3.22
N GLN A 129 -9.46 -15.16 -2.97
CA GLN A 129 -8.68 -16.15 -2.24
C GLN A 129 -8.64 -15.93 -0.72
N ARG A 130 -9.36 -14.92 -0.21
CA ARG A 130 -9.39 -14.54 1.21
C ARG A 130 -8.01 -14.20 1.76
N ILE A 131 -7.15 -13.64 0.92
CA ILE A 131 -5.81 -13.19 1.30
C ILE A 131 -5.96 -11.80 1.93
N PRO A 132 -5.38 -11.54 3.11
CA PRO A 132 -5.33 -10.22 3.71
C PRO A 132 -4.65 -9.20 2.78
N VAL A 133 -5.21 -7.98 2.73
CA VAL A 133 -4.69 -6.84 1.96
C VAL A 133 -4.48 -5.66 2.89
#